data_AF-A0A5C1A8R3-F1
#
_entry.id   AF-A0A5C1A8R3-F1
#
_cell.length_a   1.000
_cell.length_b   1.000
_cell.length_c   1.000
_cell.angle_alpha   90.00
_cell.angle_beta   90.00
_cell.angle_gamma   90.00
#
_symmetry.space_group_name_H-M   'P 1'
#
loop_
_entity.id
_entity.type
_entity.pdbx_description
1 polymer ?
#
loop_
_entity_poly.entity_id
_entity_poly.type
_entity_poly.pdbx_seq_one_letter_code
_entity_poly.pdbx_strand_id
1 'polypeptide(L)'
;MKFFPRTGLTTLLAAVAALTAGCGKTETRVTGKVSFQNAPLTRGTVILVDATGVYHQGAIDAGGNFTIESVALGPAKIGVTVPKVPKPAEAKTPAGGKSREKKPVVLEGVSPQKAPDPPAAHPPEAAGPQLPAAVNDPTTSGITRDIKPGEPLDIAIP
;
A
#
# COMPACT_ATOMS: atom_id res chain seq x y z
N MET A 1 46.39 33.82 43.87
CA MET A 1 46.09 32.75 42.90
C MET A 1 44.60 32.41 42.99
N LYS A 2 43.81 32.73 41.95
CA LYS A 2 42.36 32.48 41.92
C LYS A 2 42.08 31.23 41.08
N PHE A 3 41.57 30.19 41.73
CA PHE A 3 41.16 28.92 41.11
C PHE A 3 39.90 29.13 40.26
N PHE A 4 40.01 28.95 38.95
CA PHE A 4 38.87 28.94 38.02
C PHE A 4 38.21 27.55 37.99
N PRO A 5 36.89 27.43 38.19
CA PRO A 5 36.21 26.13 38.24
C PRO A 5 36.06 25.52 36.83
N ARG A 6 36.67 24.34 36.62
CA ARG A 6 36.64 23.54 35.39
C ARG A 6 35.30 22.82 35.11
N THR A 7 34.27 23.04 35.92
CA THR A 7 33.00 22.31 35.89
C THR A 7 32.01 22.78 34.82
N GLY A 8 32.27 23.88 34.11
CA GLY A 8 31.35 24.40 33.09
C GLY A 8 31.36 23.65 31.74
N LEU A 9 32.46 22.95 31.42
CA LEU A 9 32.63 22.35 30.09
C LEU A 9 31.97 20.96 29.97
N THR A 10 31.83 20.22 31.07
CA THR A 10 31.26 18.86 31.06
C THR A 10 29.74 18.83 30.90
N THR A 11 29.03 19.87 31.36
CA THR A 11 27.56 19.90 31.30
C THR A 11 27.03 20.23 29.90
N LEU A 12 27.80 20.97 29.09
CA LEU A 12 27.40 21.34 27.72
C LEU A 12 27.50 20.15 26.75
N LEU A 13 28.43 19.21 26.98
CA LEU A 13 28.64 18.06 26.10
C LEU A 13 27.56 16.97 26.26
N ALA A 14 26.91 16.89 27.43
CA ALA A 14 25.81 15.96 27.67
C ALA A 14 24.49 16.40 26.99
N ALA A 15 24.29 17.70 26.75
CA ALA A 15 23.09 18.22 26.09
C ALA A 15 23.08 17.96 24.57
N VAL A 16 24.25 17.85 23.93
CA VAL A 16 24.36 17.61 22.48
C VAL A 16 24.11 16.13 22.13
N ALA A 17 24.42 15.20 23.03
CA ALA A 17 24.18 13.76 22.82
C ALA A 17 22.68 13.38 22.82
N ALA A 18 21.81 14.20 23.40
CA ALA A 18 20.37 13.97 23.40
C ALA A 18 19.69 14.33 22.06
N LEU A 19 20.36 15.09 21.18
CA LEU A 19 19.81 15.52 19.89
C LEU A 19 20.06 14.54 18.74
N THR A 20 20.92 13.52 18.93
CA THR A 20 21.19 12.49 17.91
C THR A 20 20.36 11.22 18.09
N ALA A 21 19.57 11.12 19.16
CA ALA A 21 18.67 10.00 19.39
C ALA A 21 17.33 10.26 18.68
N GLY A 22 17.26 10.00 17.36
CA GLY A 22 15.95 9.98 16.72
C GLY A 22 15.88 10.22 15.22
N CYS A 23 16.89 9.83 14.43
CA CYS A 23 16.63 9.57 13.00
C CYS A 23 15.95 8.19 12.90
N GLY A 24 14.73 8.11 13.44
CA GLY A 24 13.88 6.94 13.32
C GLY A 24 13.53 6.75 11.85
N LYS A 25 13.52 5.50 11.37
CA LYS A 25 13.07 5.17 10.02
C LYS A 25 11.74 5.88 9.78
N THR A 26 11.71 6.77 8.80
CA THR A 26 10.54 7.56 8.45
C THR A 26 9.44 6.69 7.84
N GLU A 27 9.78 5.46 7.46
CA GLU A 27 8.90 4.49 6.84
C GLU A 27 8.55 3.35 7.81
N THR A 28 7.30 2.89 7.73
CA THR A 28 6.81 1.71 8.45
C THR A 28 6.06 0.78 7.51
N ARG A 29 5.89 -0.46 7.96
CA ARG A 29 4.89 -1.38 7.44
C ARG A 29 3.54 -1.06 8.08
N VAL A 30 2.52 -0.89 7.25
CA VAL A 30 1.13 -0.71 7.65
C VAL A 30 0.39 -2.00 7.37
N THR A 31 -0.24 -2.54 8.40
CA THR A 31 -1.15 -3.69 8.29
C THR A 31 -2.50 -3.29 8.83
N GLY A 32 -3.56 -3.84 8.30
CA GLY A 32 -4.89 -3.42 8.74
C GLY A 32 -5.99 -4.27 8.17
N LYS A 33 -7.23 -3.92 8.52
CA LYS A 33 -8.43 -4.58 8.04
C LYS A 33 -9.41 -3.59 7.44
N VAL A 34 -10.00 -3.94 6.31
CA VAL A 34 -11.04 -3.17 5.63
C VAL A 34 -12.38 -3.87 5.82
N SER A 35 -13.37 -3.11 6.26
CA SER A 35 -14.76 -3.55 6.35
C SER A 35 -15.69 -2.54 5.67
N PHE A 36 -16.76 -3.05 5.06
CA PHE A 36 -17.81 -2.28 4.42
C PHE A 36 -19.16 -2.78 4.95
N GLN A 37 -19.99 -1.89 5.49
CA GLN A 37 -21.30 -2.25 6.06
C GLN A 37 -21.23 -3.37 7.12
N ASN A 38 -20.23 -3.32 8.01
CA ASN A 38 -19.93 -4.36 9.01
C ASN A 38 -19.50 -5.74 8.45
N ALA A 39 -19.30 -5.86 7.13
CA ALA A 39 -18.77 -7.06 6.50
C ALA A 39 -17.29 -6.86 6.11
N PRO A 40 -16.40 -7.86 6.31
CA PRO A 40 -15.03 -7.77 5.83
C PRO A 40 -15.01 -7.67 4.30
N LEU A 41 -14.22 -6.74 3.78
CA LEU A 41 -14.12 -6.54 2.34
C LEU A 41 -13.15 -7.59 1.79
N THR A 42 -13.68 -8.65 1.19
CA THR A 42 -12.85 -9.82 0.81
C THR A 42 -11.94 -9.59 -0.40
N ARG A 43 -12.05 -8.43 -1.06
CA ARG A 43 -11.34 -8.10 -2.31
C ARG A 43 -11.19 -6.61 -2.53
N GLY A 44 -10.17 -6.24 -3.28
CA GLY A 44 -9.92 -4.88 -3.71
C GLY A 44 -8.47 -4.48 -3.50
N THR A 45 -8.23 -3.18 -3.65
CA THR A 45 -6.93 -2.56 -3.47
C THR A 45 -7.10 -1.35 -2.58
N VAL A 46 -6.33 -1.29 -1.50
CA VAL A 46 -6.19 -0.10 -0.68
C VAL A 46 -5.15 0.79 -1.35
N ILE A 47 -5.53 2.04 -1.59
CA ILE A 47 -4.65 3.10 -2.07
C ILE A 47 -4.42 4.04 -0.90
N LEU A 48 -3.16 4.22 -0.51
CA LEU A 48 -2.77 5.09 0.59
C LEU A 48 -1.89 6.20 0.03
N VAL A 49 -2.17 7.45 0.41
CA VAL A 49 -1.33 8.61 0.14
C VAL A 49 -0.72 9.04 1.45
N ASP A 50 0.60 8.91 1.58
CA ASP A 50 1.28 9.21 2.84
C ASP A 50 1.47 10.72 3.07
N ALA A 51 2.07 11.08 4.20
CA ALA A 51 2.32 12.48 4.57
C ALA A 51 3.26 13.22 3.58
N THR A 52 4.04 12.48 2.79
CA THR A 52 4.92 13.02 1.75
C THR A 52 4.20 13.18 0.40
N GLY A 53 2.98 12.67 0.28
CA GLY A 53 2.20 12.67 -0.95
C GLY A 53 2.50 11.50 -1.89
N VAL A 54 3.23 10.48 -1.43
CA VAL A 54 3.54 9.29 -2.23
C VAL A 54 2.37 8.31 -2.15
N TYR A 55 2.04 7.74 -3.32
CA TYR A 55 0.98 6.75 -3.46
C TYR A 55 1.52 5.34 -3.23
N HIS A 56 0.87 4.63 -2.32
CA HIS A 56 1.13 3.23 -2.01
C HIS A 56 -0.12 2.40 -2.27
N GLN A 57 0.06 1.16 -2.69
CA GLN A 57 -1.06 0.26 -3.00
C GLN A 57 -0.85 -1.10 -2.35
N GLY A 58 -1.91 -1.64 -1.75
CA GLY A 58 -1.92 -2.96 -1.13
C GLY A 58 -3.15 -3.76 -1.55
N ALA A 59 -2.95 -5.01 -1.94
CA ALA A 59 -4.06 -5.93 -2.19
C ALA A 59 -4.75 -6.31 -0.88
N ILE A 60 -6.08 -6.44 -0.94
CA ILE A 60 -6.90 -6.90 0.18
C ILE A 60 -7.12 -8.41 0.04
N ASP A 61 -6.91 -9.16 1.12
CA ASP A 61 -7.12 -10.60 1.17
C ASP A 61 -8.60 -10.98 1.37
N ALA A 62 -8.90 -12.28 1.28
CA ALA A 62 -10.26 -12.80 1.49
C ALA A 62 -10.83 -12.54 2.90
N GLY A 63 -9.97 -12.21 3.88
CA GLY A 63 -10.36 -11.85 5.24
C GLY A 63 -10.57 -10.34 5.45
N GLY A 64 -10.29 -9.52 4.43
CA GLY A 64 -10.28 -8.06 4.52
C GLY A 64 -8.98 -7.46 5.04
N ASN A 65 -7.93 -8.26 5.25
CA ASN A 65 -6.64 -7.76 5.68
C ASN A 65 -5.82 -7.25 4.50
N PHE A 66 -4.99 -6.23 4.77
CA PHE A 66 -4.05 -5.69 3.79
C PHE A 66 -2.69 -5.44 4.44
N THR A 67 -1.66 -5.38 3.63
CA THR A 67 -0.29 -5.01 4.03
C THR A 67 0.29 -4.06 3.00
N ILE A 68 0.85 -2.95 3.45
CA ILE A 68 1.58 -1.97 2.64
C ILE A 68 2.92 -1.71 3.34
N GLU A 69 4.02 -1.78 2.59
CA GLU A 69 5.36 -1.52 3.12
C GLU A 69 5.84 -0.12 2.72
N SER A 70 6.89 0.37 3.38
CA SER A 70 7.54 1.64 3.07
C SER A 70 6.63 2.88 3.11
N VAL A 71 5.69 2.93 4.06
CA VAL A 71 4.77 4.07 4.22
C VAL A 71 5.36 5.10 5.17
N ALA A 72 5.42 6.37 4.76
CA ALA A 72 5.87 7.44 5.65
C ALA A 72 4.96 7.61 6.87
N LEU A 73 5.55 7.79 8.04
CA LEU A 73 4.83 8.07 9.29
C LEU A 73 4.11 9.43 9.22
N GLY A 74 2.94 9.52 9.85
CA GLY A 74 2.13 10.74 9.94
C GLY A 74 0.77 10.65 9.22
N PRO A 75 0.12 11.78 8.92
CA PRO A 75 -1.23 11.80 8.37
C PRO A 75 -1.24 11.25 6.94
N ALA A 76 -2.07 10.22 6.70
CA ALA A 76 -2.26 9.60 5.40
C ALA A 76 -3.73 9.61 4.99
N LYS A 77 -3.96 9.75 3.68
CA LYS A 77 -5.28 9.64 3.06
C LYS A 77 -5.47 8.26 2.48
N ILE A 78 -6.67 7.71 2.59
CA ILE A 78 -6.93 6.31 2.23
C ILE A 78 -8.12 6.24 1.28
N GLY A 79 -7.92 5.53 0.17
CA GLY A 79 -8.94 5.15 -0.78
C GLY A 79 -9.01 3.63 -0.88
N VAL A 80 -10.19 3.10 -1.16
CA VAL A 80 -10.38 1.66 -1.36
C VAL A 80 -11.09 1.47 -2.69
N THR A 81 -10.40 0.82 -3.63
CA THR A 81 -10.95 0.51 -4.95
C THR A 81 -11.24 -0.97 -5.04
N VAL A 82 -12.48 -1.33 -5.41
CA VAL A 82 -12.84 -2.70 -5.73
C VAL A 82 -12.96 -2.82 -7.25
N PRO A 83 -12.17 -3.69 -7.91
CA PRO A 83 -12.33 -3.90 -9.34
C PRO A 83 -13.74 -4.41 -9.59
N LYS A 84 -14.49 -3.70 -10.42
CA LYS A 84 -15.80 -4.16 -10.88
C LYS A 84 -15.54 -5.36 -11.76
N VAL A 85 -15.71 -6.57 -11.21
CA VAL A 85 -15.67 -7.79 -12.02
C VAL A 85 -16.71 -7.58 -13.12
N PRO A 86 -16.31 -7.48 -14.39
CA PRO A 86 -17.30 -7.41 -15.45
C PRO A 86 -18.16 -8.66 -15.28
N LYS A 87 -19.48 -8.48 -15.09
CA LYS A 87 -20.44 -9.58 -15.21
C LYS A 87 -19.99 -10.35 -16.44
N PRO A 88 -19.80 -11.68 -16.36
CA PRO A 88 -19.38 -12.46 -17.51
C PRO A 88 -20.35 -12.13 -18.63
N ALA A 89 -19.94 -11.24 -19.54
CA ALA A 89 -20.64 -11.00 -20.76
C ALA A 89 -20.50 -12.34 -21.43
N GLU A 90 -21.61 -13.08 -21.56
CA GLU A 90 -21.69 -14.35 -22.26
C GLU A 90 -20.71 -14.29 -23.41
N ALA A 91 -19.64 -15.07 -23.30
CA ALA A 91 -18.48 -14.96 -24.16
C ALA A 91 -18.97 -15.14 -25.59
N LYS A 92 -19.20 -14.04 -26.31
CA LYS A 92 -19.28 -14.06 -27.76
C LYS A 92 -17.85 -14.35 -28.18
N THR A 93 -17.57 -15.65 -28.28
CA THR A 93 -16.35 -16.19 -28.88
C THR A 93 -16.03 -15.36 -30.11
N PRO A 94 -14.89 -14.64 -30.14
CA PRO A 94 -14.46 -14.01 -31.37
C PRO A 94 -14.08 -15.13 -32.33
N ALA A 95 -15.04 -15.48 -33.19
CA ALA A 95 -14.81 -16.38 -34.31
C ALA A 95 -13.77 -15.73 -35.24
N GLY A 96 -12.57 -16.31 -35.30
CA GLY A 96 -11.68 -16.15 -36.46
C GLY A 96 -10.75 -14.93 -36.45
N GLY A 97 -9.88 -14.82 -35.44
CA GLY A 97 -8.67 -14.00 -35.55
C GLY A 97 -7.54 -14.79 -36.19
N LYS A 98 -7.34 -14.68 -37.51
CA LYS A 98 -6.25 -15.33 -38.24
C LYS A 98 -4.89 -15.00 -37.62
N SER A 99 -4.19 -16.05 -37.19
CA SER A 99 -2.81 -16.04 -36.73
C SER A 99 -1.92 -15.28 -37.72
N ARG A 100 -1.38 -14.14 -37.28
CA ARG A 100 -0.29 -13.45 -37.99
C ARG A 100 1.00 -13.90 -37.32
N GLU A 101 1.60 -14.90 -37.93
CA GLU A 101 2.93 -15.44 -37.65
C GLU A 101 3.95 -14.28 -37.67
N LYS A 102 4.32 -13.78 -36.49
CA LYS A 102 5.42 -12.81 -36.35
C LYS A 102 6.71 -13.60 -36.11
N LYS A 103 7.64 -13.48 -37.07
CA LYS A 103 9.01 -13.99 -37.00
C LYS A 103 9.67 -13.61 -35.66
N PRO A 104 10.41 -14.53 -35.02
CA PRO A 104 11.15 -14.24 -33.80
C PRO A 104 12.36 -13.35 -34.15
N VAL A 105 12.42 -12.16 -33.55
CA VAL A 105 13.64 -11.37 -33.47
C VAL A 105 14.43 -11.94 -32.30
N VAL A 106 15.54 -12.61 -32.61
CA VAL A 106 16.50 -13.13 -31.63
C VAL A 106 17.30 -11.93 -31.11
N LEU A 107 17.05 -11.51 -29.88
CA LEU A 107 17.95 -10.64 -29.12
C LEU A 107 18.76 -11.52 -28.18
N GLU A 108 20.01 -11.80 -28.56
CA GLU A 108 21.01 -12.45 -27.70
C GLU A 108 21.47 -11.48 -26.61
N GLY A 109 21.34 -11.87 -25.33
CA GLY A 109 22.05 -11.21 -24.23
C GLY A 109 21.28 -10.96 -22.93
N VAL A 110 19.97 -11.22 -22.85
CA VAL A 110 19.23 -11.10 -21.59
C VAL A 110 19.05 -12.48 -20.99
N SER A 111 19.83 -12.78 -19.93
CA SER A 111 19.61 -13.96 -19.09
C SER A 111 18.13 -14.02 -18.70
N PRO A 112 17.44 -15.16 -18.93
CA PRO A 112 16.03 -15.27 -18.55
C PRO A 112 15.94 -15.18 -17.03
N GLN A 113 15.62 -13.99 -16.52
CA GLN A 113 14.98 -13.88 -15.22
C GLN A 113 13.73 -14.73 -15.33
N LYS A 114 13.75 -15.85 -14.61
CA LYS A 114 12.60 -16.74 -14.42
C LYS A 114 11.40 -15.84 -14.13
N ALA A 115 10.51 -15.75 -15.12
CA ALA A 115 9.28 -14.99 -14.95
C ALA A 115 8.63 -15.49 -13.65
N PRO A 116 8.25 -14.60 -12.72
CA PRO A 116 7.44 -15.00 -11.58
C PRO A 116 6.27 -15.83 -12.13
N ASP A 117 6.07 -17.02 -11.57
CA ASP A 117 4.94 -17.87 -11.96
C ASP A 117 3.68 -17.00 -11.98
N PRO A 118 2.90 -17.01 -13.09
CA PRO A 118 1.70 -16.19 -13.18
C PRO A 118 0.83 -16.47 -11.94
N PRO A 119 0.41 -15.44 -11.19
CA PRO A 119 -0.40 -15.62 -10.00
C PRO A 119 -1.53 -16.59 -10.31
N ALA A 120 -1.63 -17.68 -9.54
CA ALA A 120 -2.62 -18.72 -9.75
C ALA A 120 -3.99 -18.07 -9.97
N ALA A 121 -4.62 -18.39 -11.11
CA ALA A 121 -5.91 -17.83 -11.48
C ALA A 121 -6.90 -18.00 -10.31
N HIS A 122 -7.29 -16.88 -9.70
CA HIS A 122 -8.26 -16.90 -8.61
C HIS A 122 -9.60 -17.49 -9.13
N PRO A 123 -10.28 -18.36 -8.36
CA PRO A 123 -11.55 -18.97 -8.75
C PRO A 123 -12.60 -17.92 -9.18
N PRO A 124 -13.52 -18.25 -10.10
CA PRO A 124 -14.52 -17.32 -10.63
C PRO A 124 -15.32 -16.68 -9.49
N GLU A 125 -15.05 -15.39 -9.37
CA GLU A 125 -15.28 -14.55 -8.23
C GLU A 125 -16.74 -14.06 -8.21
N ALA A 126 -17.52 -14.48 -7.21
CA ALA A 126 -18.86 -13.91 -6.99
C ALA A 126 -18.79 -12.38 -6.95
N ALA A 127 -19.70 -11.71 -7.67
CA ALA A 127 -19.73 -10.26 -7.80
C ALA A 127 -19.83 -9.61 -6.40
N GLY A 128 -18.76 -8.93 -5.98
CA GLY A 128 -18.69 -8.27 -4.68
C GLY A 128 -19.67 -7.10 -4.55
N PRO A 129 -19.89 -6.60 -3.32
CA PRO A 129 -20.70 -5.41 -3.08
C PRO A 129 -20.16 -4.21 -3.86
N GLN A 130 -21.07 -3.39 -4.41
CA GLN A 130 -20.69 -2.19 -5.16
C GLN A 130 -20.37 -1.06 -4.16
N LEU A 131 -19.09 -0.68 -4.08
CA LEU A 131 -18.67 0.48 -3.28
C LEU A 131 -19.07 1.79 -3.97
N PRO A 132 -19.48 2.82 -3.20
CA PRO A 132 -19.73 4.14 -3.74
C PRO A 132 -18.44 4.74 -4.32
N ALA A 133 -18.55 5.39 -5.49
CA ALA A 133 -17.40 5.93 -6.23
C ALA A 133 -16.57 6.95 -5.41
N ALA A 134 -17.18 7.62 -4.44
CA ALA A 134 -16.50 8.59 -3.58
C ALA A 134 -15.38 7.97 -2.72
N VAL A 135 -15.44 6.67 -2.44
CA VAL A 135 -14.45 5.97 -1.58
C VAL A 135 -13.26 5.44 -2.39
N ASN A 136 -13.39 5.36 -3.71
CA ASN A 136 -12.33 4.83 -4.58
C ASN A 136 -11.10 5.74 -4.64
N ASP A 137 -11.28 7.05 -4.49
CA ASP A 137 -10.20 8.04 -4.57
C ASP A 137 -9.78 8.50 -3.16
N PRO A 138 -8.50 8.34 -2.78
CA PRO A 138 -7.99 8.77 -1.48
C PRO A 138 -8.13 10.28 -1.25
N THR A 139 -8.23 11.09 -2.30
CA THR A 139 -8.36 12.55 -2.17
C THR A 139 -9.80 13.00 -1.89
N THR A 140 -10.80 12.23 -2.33
CA THR A 140 -12.22 12.55 -2.16
C THR A 140 -12.92 11.72 -1.09
N SER A 141 -12.33 10.61 -0.65
CA SER A 141 -12.93 9.71 0.34
C SER A 141 -13.18 10.38 1.69
N GLY A 142 -12.41 11.42 2.02
CA GLY A 142 -12.43 12.06 3.33
C GLY A 142 -11.85 11.17 4.45
N ILE A 143 -11.38 9.97 4.12
CA ILE A 143 -10.83 9.02 5.10
C ILE A 143 -9.36 9.37 5.33
N THR A 144 -9.09 10.00 6.48
CA THR A 144 -7.74 10.34 6.93
C THR A 144 -7.40 9.54 8.18
N ARG A 145 -6.19 9.00 8.25
CA ARG A 145 -5.68 8.28 9.42
C ARG A 145 -4.23 8.66 9.69
N ASP A 146 -3.86 8.64 10.96
CA ASP A 146 -2.48 8.87 11.39
C ASP A 146 -1.73 7.53 11.39
N ILE A 147 -0.65 7.43 10.62
CA ILE A 147 0.17 6.23 10.49
C ILE A 147 1.25 6.24 11.56
N LYS A 148 1.17 5.26 12.46
CA LYS A 148 2.12 5.03 13.54
C LYS A 148 2.88 3.72 13.34
N PRO A 149 4.13 3.64 13.83
CA PRO A 149 4.94 2.44 13.67
C PRO A 149 4.32 1.26 14.43
N GLY A 150 4.00 0.19 13.71
CA GLY A 150 3.48 -1.06 14.28
C GLY A 150 2.01 -1.03 14.74
N GLU A 151 1.28 0.07 14.50
CA GLU A 151 -0.15 0.16 14.84
C GLU A 151 -0.99 -0.40 13.70
N PRO A 152 -1.87 -1.40 13.95
CA PRO A 152 -2.76 -1.90 12.92
C PRO A 152 -3.85 -0.88 12.58
N LEU A 153 -4.23 -0.82 11.31
CA LEU A 153 -5.16 0.18 10.81
C LEU A 153 -6.51 -0.42 10.38
N ASP A 154 -7.53 -0.23 11.20
CA ASP A 154 -8.89 -0.65 10.88
C ASP A 154 -9.64 0.45 10.11
N ILE A 155 -10.07 0.11 8.89
CA ILE A 155 -10.81 0.99 7.98
C ILE A 155 -12.24 0.45 7.89
N ALA A 156 -13.17 1.16 8.52
CA ALA A 156 -14.60 0.93 8.38
C ALA A 156 -15.17 1.93 7.37
N ILE A 157 -15.66 1.42 6.25
CA ILE A 157 -16.36 2.20 5.23
C ILE A 157 -17.85 2.18 5.59
N PRO A 158 -18.49 3.37 5.76
CA PRO A 158 -19.91 3.47 6.06
C PRO A 158 -20.80 2.96 4.93
#